data_AF-A0A836RFF4-F1
#
_entry.id   AF-A0A836RFF4-F1
#
_cell.length_a   1.000
_cell.length_b   1.000
_cell.length_c   1.000
_cell.angle_alpha   90.00
_cell.angle_beta   90.00
_cell.angle_gamma   90.00
#
_symmetry.space_group_name_H-M   'P 1'
#
loop_
_entity.id
_entity.type
_entity.pdbx_description
1 polymer ?
#
loop_
_entity_poly.entity_id
_entity_poly.type
_entity_poly.pdbx_seq_one_letter_code
_entity_poly.pdbx_strand_id
1 'polypeptide(L)'
;MKPRTYQSCGVWLIVAISLLIGSASVTSEELPRMVFRSFWHTERVNRQFAKAGIRLVHIYPANTICSLNVPYTKYPPNWLGPGRYDWSPVDRQINDIIAWNPKAKIVCMIDLNTPPWWIASHGGADSF
;
A
#
# COMPACT_ATOMS: atom_id res chain seq x y z
N MET A 1 -38.66 49.86 -32.67
CA MET A 1 -38.67 48.61 -31.88
C MET A 1 -37.23 48.25 -31.56
N LYS A 2 -36.93 47.91 -30.30
CA LYS A 2 -35.57 47.83 -29.71
C LYS A 2 -34.62 46.85 -30.43
N PRO A 3 -33.29 47.12 -30.44
CA PRO A 3 -32.27 46.16 -30.89
C PRO A 3 -32.08 45.07 -29.84
N ARG A 4 -31.96 43.81 -30.28
CA ARG A 4 -31.54 42.69 -29.41
C ARG A 4 -30.03 42.57 -29.50
N THR A 5 -29.35 43.13 -28.50
CA THR A 5 -27.94 42.87 -28.19
C THR A 5 -27.78 41.41 -27.78
N TYR A 6 -27.06 40.61 -28.57
CA TYR A 6 -26.51 39.34 -28.08
C TYR A 6 -25.15 39.62 -27.46
N GLN A 7 -25.13 39.51 -26.13
CA GLN A 7 -24.02 39.82 -25.25
C GLN A 7 -22.94 38.75 -25.38
N SER A 8 -21.92 39.00 -26.20
CA SER A 8 -20.68 38.23 -26.27
C SER A 8 -19.80 38.58 -25.07
N CYS A 9 -20.07 38.03 -23.89
CA CYS A 9 -19.27 38.35 -22.70
C CYS A 9 -19.00 37.19 -21.73
N GLY A 10 -19.40 35.95 -22.05
CA GLY A 10 -19.31 34.83 -21.10
C GLY A 10 -18.22 33.78 -21.36
N VAL A 11 -17.63 33.73 -22.55
CA VAL A 11 -16.81 32.55 -22.95
C VAL A 11 -15.30 32.76 -22.74
N TRP A 12 -14.84 34.01 -22.64
CA TRP A 12 -13.40 34.30 -22.52
C TRP A 12 -12.87 34.27 -21.07
N LEU A 13 -13.73 34.28 -20.05
CA LEU A 13 -13.27 34.27 -18.65
C LEU A 13 -12.90 32.85 -18.15
N ILE A 14 -13.44 31.80 -18.76
CA ILE A 14 -13.15 30.42 -18.35
C ILE A 14 -11.80 29.94 -18.91
N VAL A 15 -11.38 30.43 -20.08
CA VAL A 15 -10.10 30.03 -20.70
C VAL A 15 -8.89 30.59 -19.95
N ALA A 16 -9.03 31.69 -19.21
CA ALA A 16 -7.92 32.28 -18.45
C ALA A 16 -7.60 31.55 -17.13
N ILE A 17 -8.57 30.83 -16.54
CA ILE A 17 -8.36 30.12 -15.25
C ILE A 17 -7.67 28.76 -15.46
N SER A 18 -7.78 28.17 -16.66
CA SER A 18 -7.13 26.88 -16.97
C SER A 18 -5.61 26.97 -17.14
N LEU A 19 -5.02 28.16 -17.15
CA LEU A 19 -3.58 28.38 -17.32
C LEU A 19 -2.80 28.65 -16.01
N LEU A 20 -3.48 28.62 -14.86
CA LEU A 20 -2.85 28.80 -13.53
C LEU A 20 -2.83 27.54 -12.67
N ILE A 21 -3.23 26.38 -13.20
CA ILE A 21 -2.76 25.11 -12.66
C ILE A 21 -1.35 24.94 -13.21
N GLY A 22 -0.41 25.66 -12.58
CA GLY A 22 0.99 25.41 -12.78
C GLY A 22 1.21 23.91 -12.73
N SER A 23 2.01 23.40 -13.66
CA SER A 23 2.57 22.07 -13.51
C SER A 23 3.27 22.06 -12.16
N ALA A 24 2.58 21.61 -11.12
CA ALA A 24 3.23 21.00 -9.99
C ALA A 24 3.98 19.85 -10.65
N SER A 25 5.24 20.11 -10.96
CA SER A 25 6.19 19.06 -11.23
C SER A 25 6.00 18.11 -10.06
N VAL A 26 5.39 16.95 -10.33
CA VAL A 26 5.60 15.80 -9.48
C VAL A 26 7.09 15.55 -9.64
N THR A 27 7.89 16.22 -8.82
CA THR A 27 9.29 15.90 -8.64
C THR A 27 9.24 14.46 -8.16
N SER A 28 9.48 13.51 -9.06
CA SER A 28 9.57 12.11 -8.69
C SER A 28 10.75 12.02 -7.75
N GLU A 29 10.48 12.08 -6.46
CA GLU A 29 11.50 11.79 -5.47
C GLU A 29 12.04 10.41 -5.83
N GLU A 30 13.32 10.34 -6.21
CA GLU A 30 13.94 9.09 -6.62
C GLU A 30 13.60 8.02 -5.58
N LEU A 31 13.03 6.90 -6.05
CA LEU A 31 12.70 5.81 -5.15
C LEU A 31 14.00 5.35 -4.46
N PRO A 32 13.96 5.13 -3.13
CA PRO A 32 15.15 4.67 -2.41
C PRO A 32 15.71 3.41 -3.06
N ARG A 33 17.01 3.39 -3.36
CA ARG A 33 17.67 2.26 -4.05
C ARG A 33 17.78 0.98 -3.21
N MET A 34 17.44 1.05 -1.93
CA MET A 34 17.50 -0.07 -1.00
C MET A 34 16.15 -0.25 -0.29
N VAL A 35 15.71 -1.50 -0.23
CA VAL A 35 14.51 -1.93 0.48
C VAL A 35 14.90 -2.77 1.70
N PHE A 36 14.33 -2.42 2.85
CA PHE A 36 14.35 -3.32 3.99
C PHE A 36 13.18 -4.31 3.87
N ARG A 37 13.50 -5.60 3.82
CA ARG A 37 12.52 -6.68 3.76
C ARG A 37 12.59 -7.53 5.03
N SER A 38 11.42 -7.79 5.60
CA SER A 38 11.24 -8.78 6.65
C SER A 38 9.82 -9.34 6.56
N PHE A 39 9.63 -10.58 6.98
CA PHE A 39 8.30 -11.13 7.22
C PHE A 39 7.86 -10.95 8.69
N TRP A 40 8.81 -10.67 9.58
CA TRP A 40 8.60 -10.53 11.01
C TRP A 40 9.07 -9.16 11.51
N HIS A 41 8.35 -8.10 11.11
CA HIS A 41 8.74 -6.75 11.49
C HIS A 41 8.67 -6.53 13.00
N THR A 42 9.73 -5.93 13.53
CA THR A 42 9.81 -5.47 14.92
C THR A 42 10.17 -4.00 14.94
N GLU A 43 9.70 -3.27 15.94
CA GLU A 43 10.00 -1.84 16.10
C GLU A 43 11.50 -1.56 16.09
N ARG A 44 12.26 -2.29 16.92
CA ARG A 44 13.70 -2.11 17.07
C ARG A 44 14.42 -2.13 15.72
N VAL A 45 14.16 -3.15 14.91
CA VAL A 45 14.85 -3.34 13.62
C VAL A 45 14.41 -2.29 12.60
N ASN A 46 13.12 -2.01 12.49
CA ASN A 46 12.62 -0.97 11.56
C ASN A 46 13.19 0.41 11.92
N ARG A 47 13.29 0.76 13.21
CA ARG A 47 13.93 2.01 13.66
C ARG A 47 15.42 2.05 13.35
N GLN A 48 16.13 0.93 13.46
CA GLN A 48 17.56 0.87 13.09
C GLN A 48 17.76 1.14 11.60
N PHE A 49 16.97 0.52 10.73
CA PHE A 49 17.03 0.78 9.29
C PHE A 49 16.58 2.20 8.93
N ALA A 50 15.58 2.74 9.63
CA ALA A 50 15.17 4.14 9.47
C ALA A 50 16.29 5.12 9.84
N LYS A 51 17.07 4.85 10.91
CA LYS A 51 18.24 5.64 11.28
C LYS A 51 19.36 5.54 10.24
N ALA A 52 19.52 4.38 9.61
CA ALA A 52 20.48 4.15 8.52
C ALA A 52 20.05 4.77 7.17
N GLY A 53 18.92 5.48 7.12
CA GLY A 53 18.46 6.14 5.90
C GLY A 53 17.64 5.26 4.97
N ILE A 54 17.32 4.02 5.35
CA ILE A 54 16.45 3.15 4.55
C ILE A 54 15.00 3.61 4.71
N ARG A 55 14.36 3.93 3.58
CA ARG A 55 12.99 4.44 3.51
C ARG A 55 12.03 3.51 2.81
N LEU A 56 12.49 2.61 1.95
CA LEU A 56 11.61 1.64 1.33
C LEU A 56 11.50 0.42 2.26
N VAL A 57 10.29 0.10 2.69
CA VAL A 57 10.00 -1.02 3.59
C VAL A 57 9.03 -1.96 2.90
N HIS A 58 9.44 -3.22 2.75
CA HIS A 58 8.56 -4.26 2.22
C HIS A 58 7.68 -4.82 3.33
N ILE A 59 6.38 -4.95 3.08
CA ILE A 59 5.43 -5.68 3.92
C ILE A 59 4.86 -6.89 3.18
N TYR A 60 4.40 -7.87 3.94
CA TYR A 60 3.76 -9.07 3.41
C TYR A 60 2.56 -9.42 4.29
N PRO A 61 1.34 -9.10 3.86
CA PRO A 61 0.12 -9.62 4.48
C PRO A 61 -0.07 -11.09 4.10
N ALA A 62 0.49 -11.99 4.92
CA ALA A 62 0.49 -13.42 4.62
C ALA A 62 -0.80 -14.11 5.07
N ASN A 63 -1.22 -15.09 4.29
CA ASN A 63 -2.35 -15.98 4.52
C ASN A 63 -1.92 -17.45 4.69
N THR A 64 -0.62 -17.71 4.57
CA THR A 64 -0.04 -19.05 4.65
C THR A 64 0.87 -19.28 5.85
N ILE A 65 1.07 -20.56 6.11
CA ILE A 65 2.02 -21.09 7.08
C ILE A 65 3.33 -21.36 6.32
N CYS A 66 4.47 -21.06 6.93
CA CYS A 66 5.77 -21.33 6.32
C CYS A 66 6.22 -22.78 6.55
N SER A 67 7.34 -23.17 5.94
CA SER A 67 7.93 -24.51 6.09
C SER A 67 8.25 -24.94 7.52
N LEU A 68 8.28 -24.01 8.49
CA LEU A 68 8.42 -24.30 9.91
C LEU A 68 7.08 -24.60 10.62
N ASN A 69 6.00 -24.73 9.85
CA ASN A 69 4.64 -24.92 10.34
C ASN A 69 4.16 -23.81 11.30
N VAL A 70 4.61 -22.57 11.07
CA VAL A 70 4.18 -21.37 11.79
C VAL A 70 3.80 -20.26 10.80
N PRO A 71 3.01 -19.24 11.21
CA PRO A 71 2.71 -18.11 10.34
C PRO A 71 3.98 -17.43 9.79
N TYR A 72 3.95 -16.94 8.55
CA TYR A 72 5.06 -16.13 8.00
C TYR A 72 5.27 -14.82 8.75
N THR A 73 4.21 -14.28 9.36
CA THR A 73 4.19 -12.94 9.96
C THR A 73 3.47 -12.98 11.31
N LYS A 74 3.74 -11.99 12.16
CA LYS A 74 3.04 -11.82 13.44
C LYS A 74 1.59 -11.33 13.30
N TYR A 75 1.19 -10.88 12.10
CA TYR A 75 -0.17 -10.37 11.84
C TYR A 75 -1.08 -11.52 11.37
N PRO A 76 -2.35 -11.55 11.81
CA PRO A 76 -3.32 -12.53 11.33
C PRO A 76 -3.57 -12.46 9.81
N PRO A 77 -4.04 -13.56 9.19
CA PRO A 77 -4.45 -13.57 7.78
C PRO A 77 -5.52 -12.53 7.44
N ASN A 78 -5.43 -11.92 6.26
CA ASN A 78 -6.39 -10.96 5.75
C ASN A 78 -7.42 -11.58 4.79
N TRP A 79 -7.16 -12.76 4.25
CA TRP A 79 -8.05 -13.52 3.39
C TRP A 79 -8.56 -14.77 4.12
N LEU A 80 -9.81 -14.71 4.57
CA LEU A 80 -10.40 -15.68 5.49
C LEU A 80 -11.25 -16.75 4.79
N GLY A 81 -11.42 -16.65 3.47
CA GLY A 81 -12.28 -17.52 2.68
C GLY A 81 -12.82 -16.83 1.43
N PRO A 82 -13.63 -17.53 0.61
CA PRO A 82 -14.20 -16.97 -0.61
C PRO A 82 -15.02 -15.72 -0.30
N GLY A 83 -14.63 -14.57 -0.87
CA GLY A 83 -15.31 -13.28 -0.65
C GLY A 83 -15.23 -12.74 0.79
N ARG A 84 -14.45 -13.35 1.69
CA ARG A 84 -14.33 -12.94 3.10
C ARG A 84 -12.93 -12.39 3.37
N TYR A 85 -12.85 -11.10 3.70
CA TYR A 85 -11.61 -10.40 3.96
C TYR A 85 -11.69 -9.64 5.29
N ASP A 86 -10.60 -9.66 6.05
CA ASP A 86 -10.36 -8.76 7.17
C ASP A 86 -9.12 -7.92 6.86
N TRP A 87 -9.32 -6.62 6.61
CA TRP A 87 -8.23 -5.70 6.29
C TRP A 87 -7.57 -5.10 7.52
N SER A 88 -8.16 -5.29 8.71
CA SER A 88 -7.60 -4.75 9.96
C SER A 88 -6.16 -5.20 10.25
N PRO A 89 -5.71 -6.44 9.94
CA PRO A 89 -4.31 -6.83 10.13
C PRO A 89 -3.36 -6.08 9.20
N VAL A 90 -3.80 -5.79 7.97
CA VAL A 90 -3.02 -5.04 6.97
C VAL A 90 -2.85 -3.60 7.43
N ASP A 91 -3.94 -2.98 7.89
CA ASP A 91 -3.90 -1.62 8.44
C ASP A 91 -2.98 -1.55 9.66
N ARG A 92 -3.07 -2.53 10.58
CA ARG A 92 -2.15 -2.61 11.73
C ARG A 92 -0.70 -2.73 11.28
N GLN A 93 -0.40 -3.57 10.30
CA GLN A 93 0.95 -3.74 9.77
C GLN A 93 1.49 -2.43 9.18
N ILE A 94 0.69 -1.73 8.37
CA ILE A 94 1.06 -0.44 7.78
C ILE A 94 1.29 0.60 8.89
N ASN A 95 0.36 0.73 9.83
CA ASN A 95 0.43 1.69 10.93
C ASN A 95 1.66 1.48 11.81
N ASP A 96 1.98 0.22 12.14
CA ASP A 96 3.21 -0.14 12.85
C ASP A 96 4.46 0.37 12.09
N ILE A 97 4.56 0.11 10.78
CA ILE A 97 5.70 0.54 9.96
C ILE A 97 5.82 2.07 9.94
N ILE A 98 4.72 2.79 9.72
CA ILE A 98 4.71 4.25 9.68
C ILE A 98 5.07 4.84 11.05
N ALA A 99 4.59 4.24 12.15
CA ALA A 99 4.95 4.67 13.51
C ALA A 99 6.45 4.51 13.82
N TRP A 100 7.09 3.47 13.28
CA TRP A 100 8.51 3.21 13.50
C TRP A 100 9.43 3.97 12.54
N ASN A 101 8.96 4.21 11.31
CA ASN A 101 9.65 4.95 10.26
C ASN A 101 8.65 5.89 9.56
N PRO A 102 8.45 7.12 10.07
CA PRO A 102 7.47 8.06 9.51
C PRO A 102 7.73 8.51 8.06
N LYS A 103 8.94 8.26 7.55
CA LYS A 103 9.34 8.53 6.16
C LYS A 103 9.31 7.27 5.29
N ALA A 104 8.69 6.17 5.77
CA ALA A 104 8.64 4.94 5.03
C ALA A 104 7.77 5.07 3.77
N LYS A 105 8.26 4.53 2.66
CA LYS A 105 7.47 4.14 1.49
C LYS A 105 7.29 2.63 1.55
N ILE A 106 6.08 2.16 1.28
CA ILE A 106 5.72 0.74 1.47
C ILE A 106 5.73 0.01 0.13
N VAL A 107 6.36 -1.15 0.10
CA VAL A 107 6.24 -2.14 -0.99
C VAL A 107 5.43 -3.30 -0.45
N CYS A 108 4.22 -3.51 -0.98
CA CYS A 108 3.37 -4.60 -0.53
C CYS A 108 3.53 -5.82 -1.44
N MET A 109 3.95 -6.95 -0.87
CA MET A 109 3.91 -8.24 -1.56
C MET A 109 2.50 -8.83 -1.45
N ILE A 110 1.94 -9.26 -2.58
CA ILE A 110 0.66 -9.97 -2.62
C ILE A 110 0.92 -11.44 -2.36
N ASP A 111 0.24 -12.01 -1.37
CA ASP A 111 0.26 -13.45 -1.12
C ASP A 111 -0.69 -14.17 -2.08
N LEU A 112 -0.12 -15.01 -2.94
CA LEU A 112 -0.85 -15.88 -3.87
C LEU A 112 -0.70 -17.36 -3.54
N ASN A 113 -0.10 -17.69 -2.40
CA ASN A 113 0.04 -19.07 -1.95
C ASN A 113 -1.33 -19.62 -1.51
N THR A 114 -1.50 -20.94 -1.60
CA THR A 114 -2.73 -21.61 -1.18
C THR A 114 -2.92 -21.49 0.34
N PRO A 115 -3.97 -20.83 0.84
CA PRO A 115 -4.18 -20.67 2.28
C PRO A 115 -4.68 -21.97 2.94
N PRO A 116 -4.41 -22.20 4.24
CA PRO A 116 -4.83 -23.43 4.92
C PRO A 116 -6.33 -23.71 4.86
N TRP A 117 -7.17 -22.67 4.89
CA TRP A 117 -8.62 -22.84 4.79
C TRP A 117 -9.05 -23.40 3.42
N TRP A 118 -8.28 -23.15 2.35
CA TRP A 118 -8.57 -23.70 1.02
C TRP A 118 -8.36 -25.21 1.02
N ILE A 119 -7.21 -25.65 1.53
CA ILE A 119 -6.87 -27.08 1.64
C ILE A 119 -7.89 -27.80 2.53
N ALA A 120 -8.26 -27.20 3.66
CA ALA A 120 -9.26 -27.75 4.57
C ALA A 120 -10.66 -27.89 3.92
N SER A 121 -11.00 -27.09 2.91
CA SER A 121 -12.32 -27.10 2.26
C SER A 121 -12.36 -27.84 0.91
N HIS A 122 -11.25 -27.96 0.20
CA HIS A 122 -11.18 -28.52 -1.16
C HIS A 122 -10.25 -29.73 -1.28
N GLY A 123 -9.53 -30.09 -0.21
CA GLY A 123 -8.46 -31.07 -0.24
C GLY A 123 -7.19 -30.53 -0.92
N GLY A 124 -6.10 -31.30 -0.83
CA GLY A 124 -4.80 -30.94 -1.38
C GLY A 124 -3.67 -31.47 -0.51
N ALA A 125 -2.45 -31.53 -1.07
CA ALA A 125 -1.26 -31.70 -0.25
C ALA A 125 -0.98 -30.39 0.51
N ASP A 126 -0.35 -30.50 1.69
CA ASP A 126 0.02 -29.35 2.50
C ASP A 126 0.82 -28.34 1.66
N SER A 127 0.37 -27.08 1.66
CA SER A 127 1.07 -25.98 1.00
C SER A 127 2.29 -25.59 1.83
N PHE A 128 3.48 -25.99 1.39
CA PHE A 128 4.77 -25.52 1.92
C PHE A 128 5.50 -24.64 0.91
#